data_AF-A0A837AP54-F1
#
_entry.id   AF-A0A837AP54-F1
#
_cell.length_a   1.000
_cell.length_b   1.000
_cell.length_c   1.000
_cell.angle_alpha   90.00
_cell.angle_beta   90.00
_cell.angle_gamma   90.00
#
_symmetry.space_group_name_H-M   'P 1'
#
loop_
_entity.id
_entity.type
_entity.pdbx_description
1 polymer ?
#
loop_
_entity_poly.entity_id
_entity_poly.type
_entity_poly.pdbx_seq_one_letter_code
_entity_poly.pdbx_strand_id
1 'polypeptide(L)'
;GMCAMRNGGFIAAVPELTQTEINNIVRAIFVTDLIGDSDIKDKLKGLYAIFQSRGQDLLKGIFGIDISSPFTLAEVLSNCPDEMFTKRGELLAPLRLVPTREAFNAGQLEYYAANSRAIFLPEN
;
A
#
# COMPACT_ATOMS: atom_id res chain seq x y z
N GLY A 1 4.80 12.80 -7.31
CA GLY A 1 6.11 12.25 -7.74
C GLY A 1 5.98 10.76 -8.01
N MET A 2 6.49 10.28 -9.16
CA MET A 2 6.64 8.88 -9.64
C MET A 2 5.58 7.81 -9.27
N CYS A 3 5.27 7.55 -7.98
CA CYS A 3 4.28 6.56 -7.54
C CYS A 3 2.86 6.85 -8.07
N ALA A 4 2.44 8.12 -8.06
CA ALA A 4 1.14 8.54 -8.59
C ALA A 4 1.03 8.38 -10.12
N MET A 5 2.15 8.49 -10.84
CA MET A 5 2.18 8.46 -12.31
C MET A 5 2.14 7.03 -12.88
N ARG A 6 2.45 6.01 -12.08
CA ARG A 6 2.50 4.61 -12.50
C ARG A 6 1.40 3.74 -11.89
N ASN A 7 0.37 4.34 -11.29
CA ASN A 7 -0.60 3.62 -10.46
C ASN A 7 0.09 2.72 -9.41
N GLY A 8 1.22 3.17 -8.86
CA GLY A 8 2.14 2.37 -8.05
C GLY A 8 1.72 2.22 -6.59
N GLY A 9 0.54 2.68 -6.22
CA GLY A 9 0.05 2.58 -4.85
C GLY A 9 -1.20 3.38 -4.60
N PHE A 10 -1.83 3.09 -3.47
CA PHE A 10 -3.00 3.80 -2.97
C PHE A 10 -2.81 4.15 -1.48
N ILE A 11 -3.53 5.18 -1.03
CA ILE A 11 -3.52 5.61 0.37
C ILE A 11 -4.57 4.80 1.14
N ALA A 12 -4.18 4.28 2.30
CA ALA A 12 -5.06 3.60 3.23
C ALA A 12 -4.81 4.04 4.67
N ALA A 13 -5.86 4.03 5.49
CA ALA A 13 -5.73 4.27 6.93
C ALA A 13 -5.27 3.00 7.65
N VAL A 14 -3.99 2.97 8.04
CA VAL A 14 -3.37 1.86 8.77
C VAL A 14 -2.50 2.41 9.90
N PRO A 15 -3.12 2.87 11.00
CA PRO A 15 -2.38 3.44 12.13
C PRO A 15 -1.51 2.40 12.86
N GLU A 16 -1.88 1.12 12.80
CA GLU A 16 -1.20 0.05 13.53
C GLU A 16 0.13 -0.40 12.92
N LEU A 17 0.42 -0.02 11.67
CA LEU A 17 1.65 -0.39 10.97
C LEU A 17 2.40 0.87 10.53
N THR A 18 3.71 0.79 10.49
CA THR A 18 4.58 1.79 9.86
C THR A 18 4.59 1.63 8.34
N GLN A 19 5.06 2.66 7.63
CA GLN A 19 5.24 2.58 6.17
C GLN A 19 6.22 1.46 5.77
N THR A 20 7.26 1.23 6.57
CA THR A 20 8.24 0.18 6.33
C THR A 20 7.61 -1.21 6.45
N GLU A 21 6.78 -1.43 7.47
CA GLU A 21 6.09 -2.71 7.66
C GLU A 21 5.09 -2.97 6.53
N ILE A 22 4.31 -1.97 6.12
CA ILE A 22 3.40 -2.08 4.97
C ILE A 22 4.16 -2.49 3.70
N ASN A 23 5.27 -1.82 3.40
CA ASN A 23 6.08 -2.14 2.23
C ASN A 23 6.61 -3.59 2.27
N ASN A 24 7.06 -4.04 3.44
CA ASN A 24 7.57 -5.40 3.63
C ASN A 24 6.45 -6.45 3.50
N ILE A 25 5.30 -6.21 4.12
CA ILE A 25 4.13 -7.10 4.07
C ILE A 25 3.63 -7.22 2.63
N VAL A 26 3.46 -6.09 1.93
CA VAL A 26 2.94 -6.10 0.55
C VAL A 26 3.92 -6.78 -0.41
N ARG A 27 5.23 -6.57 -0.24
CA ARG A 27 6.23 -7.33 -1.00
C ARG A 27 6.11 -8.83 -0.73
N ALA A 28 5.95 -9.24 0.54
CA ALA A 28 5.77 -10.65 0.88
C ALA A 28 4.49 -11.22 0.24
N ILE A 29 3.37 -10.50 0.29
CA ILE A 29 2.12 -10.89 -0.38
C ILE A 29 2.35 -11.16 -1.87
N PHE A 30 2.97 -10.22 -2.58
CA PHE A 30 3.15 -10.36 -4.03
C PHE A 30 4.18 -11.42 -4.42
N VAL A 31 5.25 -11.58 -3.65
CA VAL A 31 6.22 -12.65 -3.88
C VAL A 31 5.58 -14.00 -3.61
N THR A 32 4.89 -14.18 -2.49
CA THR A 32 4.23 -15.45 -2.14
C THR A 32 3.10 -15.81 -3.10
N ASP A 33 2.46 -14.84 -3.75
CA ASP A 33 1.51 -15.13 -4.84
C ASP A 33 2.16 -15.86 -6.03
N LEU A 34 3.48 -15.68 -6.25
CA LEU A 34 4.23 -16.40 -7.27
C LEU A 34 4.66 -17.81 -6.84
N ILE A 35 4.96 -18.02 -5.55
CA ILE A 35 5.66 -19.23 -5.08
C ILE A 35 4.92 -20.11 -4.08
N GLY A 36 3.88 -19.58 -3.43
CA GLY A 36 3.11 -20.24 -2.39
C GLY A 36 2.09 -21.26 -2.92
N ASP A 37 1.48 -22.01 -2.00
CA ASP A 37 0.32 -22.86 -2.29
C ASP A 37 -0.98 -22.06 -2.36
N SER A 38 -2.08 -22.70 -2.73
CA SER A 38 -3.41 -22.05 -2.85
C SER A 38 -3.86 -21.41 -1.55
N ASP A 39 -3.66 -22.10 -0.43
CA ASP A 39 -4.22 -21.71 0.87
C ASP A 39 -3.54 -20.45 1.42
N ILE A 40 -2.22 -20.35 1.27
CA ILE A 40 -1.46 -19.17 1.65
C ILE A 40 -1.82 -18.00 0.74
N LYS A 41 -1.97 -18.24 -0.58
CA LYS A 41 -2.35 -17.18 -1.53
C LYS A 41 -3.69 -16.56 -1.19
N ASP A 42 -4.70 -17.37 -0.88
CA ASP A 42 -6.04 -16.87 -0.58
C ASP A 42 -6.06 -16.04 0.71
N LYS A 43 -5.33 -16.47 1.75
CA LYS A 43 -5.17 -15.69 2.98
C LYS A 43 -4.49 -14.34 2.74
N LEU A 44 -3.40 -14.33 1.96
CA LEU A 44 -2.65 -13.11 1.67
C LEU A 44 -3.40 -12.16 0.74
N LYS A 45 -4.20 -12.67 -0.21
CA LYS A 45 -5.14 -11.87 -0.99
C LYS A 45 -6.20 -11.23 -0.10
N GLY A 46 -6.74 -11.98 0.85
CA GLY A 46 -7.66 -11.45 1.86
C GLY A 46 -7.04 -10.31 2.67
N LEU A 47 -5.80 -10.47 3.13
CA LEU A 47 -5.07 -9.41 3.82
C LEU A 47 -4.88 -8.15 2.96
N TYR A 48 -4.50 -8.32 1.70
CA TYR A 48 -4.35 -7.19 0.78
C TYR A 48 -5.68 -6.47 0.52
N ALA A 49 -6.78 -7.21 0.39
CA ALA A 49 -8.13 -6.64 0.23
C ALA A 49 -8.56 -5.78 1.44
N ILE A 50 -8.14 -6.14 2.66
CA ILE A 50 -8.37 -5.31 3.86
C ILE A 50 -7.70 -3.93 3.69
N PHE A 51 -6.47 -3.88 3.17
CA PHE A 51 -5.82 -2.59 2.90
C PHE A 51 -6.58 -1.78 1.86
N GLN A 52 -7.06 -2.41 0.79
CA GLN A 52 -7.85 -1.74 -0.25
C GLN A 52 -9.14 -1.12 0.31
N SER A 53 -9.89 -1.85 1.14
CA SER A 53 -11.11 -1.34 1.76
C SER A 53 -10.84 -0.17 2.73
N ARG A 54 -9.74 -0.25 3.49
CA ARG A 54 -9.27 0.86 4.36
C ARG A 54 -8.78 2.09 3.58
N GLY A 55 -8.58 1.96 2.28
CA GLY A 55 -8.35 3.07 1.36
C GLY A 55 -9.66 3.62 0.82
N GLN A 56 -10.20 2.96 -0.20
CA GLN A 56 -11.31 3.49 -1.00
C GLN A 56 -12.59 3.71 -0.17
N ASP A 57 -12.97 2.76 0.68
CA ASP A 57 -14.27 2.84 1.39
C ASP A 57 -14.20 3.78 2.59
N LEU A 58 -13.15 3.61 3.41
CA LEU A 58 -13.00 4.36 4.65
C LEU A 58 -12.67 5.84 4.40
N LEU A 59 -11.71 6.14 3.51
CA LEU A 59 -11.27 7.51 3.29
C LEU A 59 -12.33 8.34 2.56
N LYS A 60 -13.06 7.73 1.63
CA LYS A 60 -14.20 8.39 0.97
C LYS A 60 -15.29 8.76 1.97
N GLY A 61 -15.55 7.92 2.98
CA GLY A 61 -16.50 8.21 4.05
C GLY A 61 -16.08 9.38 4.95
N ILE A 62 -14.77 9.50 5.25
CA ILE A 62 -14.24 10.53 6.16
C ILE A 62 -14.07 11.89 5.47
N PHE A 63 -13.54 11.89 4.25
CA PHE A 63 -13.17 13.12 3.55
C PHE A 63 -14.21 13.58 2.53
N GLY A 64 -15.24 12.77 2.24
CA GLY A 64 -16.26 13.05 1.22
C GLY A 64 -15.73 13.04 -0.22
N ILE A 65 -14.42 12.86 -0.39
CA ILE A 65 -13.70 12.75 -1.65
C ILE A 65 -12.76 11.55 -1.58
N ASP A 66 -12.52 10.91 -2.72
CA ASP A 66 -11.62 9.76 -2.79
C ASP A 66 -10.16 10.24 -2.81
N ILE A 67 -9.55 10.31 -1.62
CA ILE A 67 -8.12 10.59 -1.45
C ILE A 67 -7.25 9.31 -1.50
N SER A 68 -7.81 8.16 -1.86
CA SER A 68 -7.03 6.92 -1.98
C SER A 68 -5.99 7.03 -3.09
N SER A 69 -6.19 7.92 -4.07
CA SER A 69 -5.18 8.25 -5.07
C SER A 69 -4.13 9.20 -4.48
N PRO A 70 -2.82 8.85 -4.54
CA PRO A 70 -1.75 9.76 -4.13
C PRO A 70 -1.73 11.07 -4.92
N PHE A 71 -2.26 11.06 -6.15
CA PHE A 71 -2.41 12.28 -6.96
C PHE A 71 -3.45 13.21 -6.35
N THR A 72 -4.64 12.69 -6.04
CA THR A 72 -5.73 13.46 -5.43
C THR A 72 -5.34 13.99 -4.06
N LEU A 73 -4.63 13.19 -3.25
CA LEU A 73 -4.10 13.67 -1.97
C LEU A 73 -3.12 14.83 -2.15
N ALA A 74 -2.22 14.76 -3.14
CA ALA A 74 -1.28 15.84 -3.42
C ALA A 74 -1.99 17.12 -3.89
N GLU A 75 -3.03 16.99 -4.71
CA GLU A 75 -3.87 18.11 -5.16
C GLU A 75 -4.62 18.76 -3.98
N VAL A 76 -5.21 17.95 -3.10
CA VAL A 76 -5.87 18.44 -1.87
C VAL A 76 -4.88 19.20 -1.00
N LEU A 77 -3.68 18.66 -0.77
CA LEU A 77 -2.66 19.34 0.03
C LEU A 77 -2.15 20.63 -0.62
N SER A 78 -2.08 20.68 -1.96
CA SER A 78 -1.63 21.86 -2.69
C SER A 78 -2.64 23.02 -2.63
N ASN A 79 -3.93 22.71 -2.49
CA ASN A 79 -5.02 23.68 -2.49
C ASN A 79 -5.62 23.91 -1.09
N CYS A 80 -5.12 23.24 -0.04
CA CYS A 80 -5.65 23.38 1.30
C CYS A 80 -5.19 24.69 1.98
N PRO A 81 -5.98 25.24 2.93
CA PRO A 81 -5.57 26.40 3.70
C PRO A 81 -4.29 26.15 4.51
N ASP A 82 -3.48 27.19 4.71
CA ASP A 82 -2.19 27.12 5.44
C ASP A 82 -2.30 26.48 6.82
N GLU A 83 -3.41 26.71 7.53
CA GLU A 83 -3.66 26.10 8.84
C GLU A 83 -3.76 24.57 8.75
N MET A 84 -4.49 24.06 7.75
CA MET A 84 -4.62 22.63 7.48
C MET A 84 -3.29 22.05 7.01
N PHE A 85 -2.59 22.78 6.13
CA PHE A 85 -1.28 22.37 5.64
C PHE A 85 -0.27 22.26 6.78
N THR A 86 -0.33 23.15 7.77
CA THR A 86 0.54 23.11 8.95
C THR A 86 0.24 21.88 9.82
N LYS A 87 -1.04 21.51 9.97
CA LYS A 87 -1.49 20.32 10.71
C LYS A 87 -1.39 19.00 9.92
N ARG A 88 -0.88 19.04 8.68
CA ARG A 88 -0.81 17.85 7.80
C ARG A 88 -0.08 16.67 8.44
N GLY A 89 0.93 16.91 9.27
CA GLY A 89 1.68 15.84 9.94
C GLY A 89 0.79 14.96 10.81
N GLU A 90 -0.15 15.57 11.54
CA GLU A 90 -1.13 14.87 12.38
C GLU A 90 -2.23 14.22 11.55
N LEU A 91 -2.74 14.93 10.54
CA LEU A 91 -3.81 14.44 9.65
C LEU A 91 -3.37 13.23 8.81
N LEU A 92 -2.11 13.21 8.38
CA LEU A 92 -1.53 12.14 7.57
C LEU A 92 -0.89 11.04 8.43
N ALA A 93 -0.74 11.23 9.74
CA ALA A 93 -0.12 10.27 10.65
C ALA A 93 -0.70 8.84 10.57
N PRO A 94 -2.04 8.63 10.43
CA PRO A 94 -2.59 7.28 10.30
C PRO A 94 -2.54 6.71 8.88
N LEU A 95 -2.12 7.50 7.88
CA LEU A 95 -2.18 7.12 6.48
C LEU A 95 -0.90 6.44 6.02
N ARG A 96 -1.04 5.42 5.18
CA ARG A 96 0.06 4.69 4.56
C ARG A 96 -0.14 4.59 3.06
N LEU A 97 0.96 4.65 2.32
CA LEU A 97 0.98 4.35 0.89
C LEU A 97 1.15 2.84 0.72
N VAL A 98 0.09 2.15 0.35
CA VAL A 98 0.09 0.71 0.09
C VAL A 98 0.51 0.48 -1.35
N PRO A 99 1.62 -0.24 -1.62
CA PRO A 99 2.06 -0.49 -2.98
C PRO A 99 1.10 -1.37 -3.76
N THR A 100 0.96 -1.10 -5.06
CA THR A 100 0.40 -2.03 -6.03
C THR A 100 1.52 -2.83 -6.71
N ARG A 101 1.19 -3.74 -7.62
CA ARG A 101 2.23 -4.50 -8.36
C ARG A 101 3.05 -3.59 -9.27
N GLU A 102 2.43 -2.53 -9.78
CA GLU A 102 3.03 -1.53 -10.67
C GLU A 102 4.06 -0.65 -9.95
N ALA A 103 4.12 -0.71 -8.61
CA ALA A 103 5.17 -0.09 -7.81
C ALA A 103 6.54 -0.74 -8.06
N PHE A 104 6.54 -2.02 -8.45
CA PHE A 104 7.74 -2.83 -8.63
C PHE A 104 8.14 -2.81 -10.10
N ASN A 105 9.46 -2.78 -10.36
CA ASN A 105 9.95 -2.91 -11.72
C ASN A 105 9.66 -4.31 -12.27
N ALA A 106 9.51 -4.43 -13.58
CA ALA A 106 9.33 -5.72 -14.24
C ALA A 106 10.48 -6.68 -13.87
N GLY A 107 10.15 -7.91 -13.48
CA GLY A 107 11.13 -8.91 -13.06
C GLY A 107 11.58 -8.78 -11.59
N GLN A 108 11.24 -7.70 -10.88
CA GLN A 108 11.70 -7.49 -9.51
C GLN A 108 11.07 -8.48 -8.52
N LEU A 109 9.78 -8.77 -8.67
CA LEU A 109 9.06 -9.73 -7.82
C LEU A 109 9.53 -11.16 -8.10
N GLU A 110 9.73 -11.49 -9.37
CA GLU A 110 10.29 -12.76 -9.84
C GLU A 110 11.71 -12.97 -9.33
N TYR A 111 12.53 -11.91 -9.33
CA TYR A 111 13.87 -11.95 -8.76
C TYR A 111 13.84 -12.29 -7.26
N TYR A 112 12.95 -11.66 -6.48
CA TYR A 112 12.80 -12.00 -5.05
C TYR A 112 12.28 -13.41 -4.84
N ALA A 113 11.33 -13.86 -5.65
CA ALA A 113 10.81 -15.23 -5.61
C ALA A 113 11.92 -16.28 -5.85
N ALA A 114 12.85 -16.01 -6.76
CA ALA A 114 13.96 -16.92 -7.07
C ALA A 114 15.10 -16.84 -6.05
N ASN A 115 15.50 -15.66 -5.60
CA ASN A 115 16.73 -15.44 -4.82
C ASN A 115 16.50 -15.33 -3.30
N SER A 116 15.24 -15.21 -2.86
CA SER A 116 14.90 -14.99 -1.46
C SER A 116 13.75 -15.90 -1.00
N ARG A 117 13.54 -17.03 -1.68
CA ARG A 117 12.44 -17.98 -1.42
C ARG A 117 12.31 -18.35 0.06
N ALA A 118 13.42 -18.68 0.71
CA ALA A 118 13.44 -19.11 2.12
C ALA A 118 12.93 -18.05 3.12
N ILE A 119 12.96 -16.76 2.75
CA ILE A 119 12.43 -15.67 3.60
C ILE A 119 10.89 -15.61 3.51
N PHE A 120 10.32 -16.01 2.37
CA PHE A 120 8.88 -15.89 2.08
C PHE A 120 8.11 -17.20 2.25
N LEU A 121 8.81 -18.33 2.14
CA LEU A 121 8.34 -19.69 2.42
C LEU A 121 9.46 -20.41 3.19
N PRO A 122 9.55 -20.22 4.51
CA PRO A 122 10.51 -20.98 5.31
C PRO A 122 10.14 -22.47 5.24
N GLU A 123 11.15 -23.33 5.08
CA GLU A 123 10.97 -24.77 5.20
C GLU A 123 10.66 -25.08 6.67
N ASN A 124 9.51 -25.70 6.93
CA ASN A 124 9.07 -26.11 8.27
C ASN A 124 9.97 -27.20 8.85
#